data_AF-A0A9D9WDP4-F1
#
_entry.id   AF-A0A9D9WDP4-F1
#
_cell.length_a   1.000
_cell.length_b   1.000
_cell.length_c   1.000
_cell.angle_alpha   90.00
_cell.angle_beta   90.00
_cell.angle_gamma   90.00
#
_symmetry.space_group_name_H-M   'P 1'
#
loop_
_entity.id
_entity.type
_entity.pdbx_description
1 polymer ?
#
loop_
_entity_poly.entity_id
_entity_poly.type
_entity_poly.pdbx_seq_one_letter_code
_entity_poly.pdbx_strand_id
1 'polypeptide(L)'
;MRYGTTIVDDIGNEHPRRNLRLADMGVLEERLASEPKENVAEIRSELRSLARGNHDYEKSLADVRAEEKSFLAKAPERKKDFEKALTDSDDKIRTWNLGAMESAVRAEFYERHLELSYDFELLAKKHRMLAEQLPEIANKRRKTLDELHEVTGELERAKKRDQTQAVADFRQYRESRLKQRDEEKSHLKKLHKEGQISSKAFANEKRARDLAAAEDIRSKKQLLPLDMLTDRVRYLKHRLRHDEKQAMTVLHSDIADLRRKTPIEISKRFPWVSYLTIPIPGLGQLMLGQRIKSIFFFIGTLYAYLIAIPYALGRGNYRGQGVFGLVSLAEGASRLDRSVIFMIEGVIAIILLMIAFLIFYQSFRDVRKNEKRMIQGIRINNWFETRTAASRSGFPYFASAPSALITLFIVLLPIAVTVLISFTNYDPSHQSKFNWIGLANYKQIFLGQGIAGGPFWLITGWTLIWTLVATSLAIFIGFALALLVNQDRVYGKRFFRTIYLLPWAVPAFITIMFFSIMFSPDGPLTNLLQQLTGEIINVKNSPWGTRIVLILLQGWLGSSYVFLLCTGILQ
;
A
#
# COMPACT_ATOMS: atom_id res chain seq x y z
N MET A 1 18.46 -30.09 -4.41
CA MET A 1 17.19 -30.79 -4.64
C MET A 1 17.45 -31.89 -5.66
N ARG A 2 16.79 -33.05 -5.51
CA ARG A 2 16.79 -34.08 -6.56
C ARG A 2 16.03 -33.55 -7.77
N TYR A 3 16.34 -34.02 -8.97
CA TYR A 3 15.58 -33.62 -10.16
C TYR A 3 14.18 -34.25 -10.14
N GLY A 4 14.05 -35.52 -9.72
CA GLY A 4 12.79 -36.25 -9.79
C GLY A 4 12.31 -36.44 -11.23
N THR A 5 11.29 -37.28 -11.41
CA THR A 5 10.72 -37.61 -12.73
C THR A 5 9.63 -36.64 -13.19
N THR A 6 9.01 -35.91 -12.26
CA THR A 6 7.94 -34.92 -12.52
C THR A 6 8.32 -33.50 -12.09
N ILE A 7 7.57 -32.52 -12.60
CA ILE A 7 7.64 -31.10 -12.22
C ILE A 7 6.24 -30.56 -11.95
N VAL A 8 6.15 -29.47 -11.20
CA VAL A 8 4.88 -28.88 -10.78
C VAL A 8 4.68 -27.51 -11.42
N ASP A 9 3.47 -27.22 -11.89
CA ASP A 9 3.08 -25.89 -12.37
C ASP A 9 2.66 -24.95 -11.22
N ASP A 10 2.29 -23.70 -11.51
CA ASP A 10 1.95 -22.73 -10.45
C ASP A 10 0.61 -23.03 -9.74
N ILE A 11 -0.23 -23.88 -10.34
CA ILE A 11 -1.55 -24.26 -9.82
C ILE A 11 -1.46 -25.56 -9.01
N GLY A 12 -0.33 -26.27 -9.11
CA GLY A 12 -0.07 -27.50 -8.36
C GLY A 12 -0.26 -28.78 -9.17
N ASN A 13 -0.45 -28.69 -10.49
CA ASN A 13 -0.55 -29.89 -11.32
C ASN A 13 0.85 -30.46 -11.58
N GLU A 14 0.97 -31.78 -11.53
CA GLU A 14 2.20 -32.49 -11.87
C GLU A 14 2.26 -32.79 -13.36
N HIS A 15 3.44 -32.62 -13.93
CA HIS A 15 3.74 -32.82 -15.34
C HIS A 15 4.98 -33.72 -15.49
N PRO A 16 5.01 -34.66 -16.44
CA PRO A 16 6.21 -35.44 -16.73
C PRO A 16 7.31 -34.54 -17.30
N ARG A 17 8.58 -34.86 -17.06
CA ARG A 17 9.68 -34.11 -17.66
C ARG A 17 9.75 -34.33 -19.18
N ARG A 18 9.84 -33.24 -19.95
CA ARG A 18 10.12 -33.25 -21.41
C ARG A 18 11.61 -33.21 -21.69
N ASN A 19 12.39 -32.60 -20.80
CA ASN A 19 13.84 -32.71 -20.85
C ASN A 19 14.28 -34.11 -20.43
N LEU A 20 14.45 -34.98 -21.42
CA LEU A 20 14.81 -36.39 -21.23
C LEU A 20 16.11 -36.55 -20.43
N ARG A 21 17.11 -35.69 -20.65
CA ARG A 21 18.35 -35.73 -19.86
C ARG A 21 18.09 -35.53 -18.37
N LEU A 22 17.21 -34.59 -18.01
CA LEU A 22 16.83 -34.36 -16.61
C LEU A 22 15.91 -35.45 -16.07
N ALA A 23 15.07 -36.04 -16.92
CA ALA A 23 14.22 -37.17 -16.58
C ALA A 23 15.07 -38.41 -16.22
N ASP A 24 16.03 -38.77 -17.07
CA ASP A 24 16.95 -39.89 -16.87
C ASP A 24 17.80 -39.68 -15.62
N MET A 25 18.30 -38.45 -15.40
CA MET A 25 18.96 -38.10 -14.14
C MET A 25 18.03 -38.28 -12.93
N GLY A 26 16.75 -37.96 -13.05
CA GLY A 26 15.75 -38.16 -12.01
C GLY A 26 15.54 -39.63 -11.67
N VAL A 27 15.40 -40.49 -12.69
CA VAL A 27 15.25 -41.95 -12.54
C VAL A 27 16.48 -42.54 -11.84
N LEU A 28 17.68 -42.17 -12.28
CA LEU A 28 18.92 -42.64 -11.66
C LEU A 28 19.08 -42.16 -10.21
N GLU A 29 18.61 -40.95 -9.88
CA GLU A 29 18.60 -40.44 -8.50
C GLU A 29 17.58 -41.15 -7.59
N GLU A 30 16.45 -41.57 -8.14
CA GLU A 30 15.46 -42.41 -7.45
C GLU A 30 16.03 -43.82 -7.21
N ARG A 31 16.65 -44.44 -8.24
CA ARG A 31 17.38 -45.72 -8.12
C ARG A 31 18.47 -45.66 -7.07
N LEU A 32 19.29 -44.60 -7.09
CA LEU A 32 20.36 -44.37 -6.12
C LEU A 32 19.84 -44.29 -4.67
N ALA A 33 18.59 -43.90 -4.47
CA ALA A 33 17.98 -43.77 -3.14
C ALA A 33 17.37 -45.08 -2.61
N SER A 34 16.98 -46.00 -3.49
CA SER A 34 16.35 -47.28 -3.14
C SER A 34 17.29 -48.48 -3.17
N GLU A 35 18.39 -48.40 -3.92
CA GLU A 35 19.29 -49.54 -4.17
C GLU A 35 20.40 -49.76 -3.12
N PRO A 36 20.88 -51.01 -2.94
CA PRO A 36 21.96 -51.35 -2.01
C PRO A 36 23.31 -50.74 -2.42
N LYS A 37 24.23 -50.62 -1.44
CA LYS A 37 25.53 -49.91 -1.59
C LYS A 37 26.42 -50.43 -2.73
N GLU A 38 26.24 -51.66 -3.16
CA GLU A 38 27.03 -52.31 -4.21
C GLU A 38 26.79 -51.68 -5.59
N ASN A 39 25.55 -51.29 -5.90
CA ASN A 39 25.17 -50.72 -7.20
C ASN A 39 25.36 -49.19 -7.28
N VAL A 40 25.73 -48.56 -6.16
CA VAL A 40 25.91 -47.10 -6.04
C VAL A 40 27.05 -46.59 -6.94
N ALA A 41 28.12 -47.37 -7.11
CA ALA A 41 29.27 -46.97 -7.92
C ALA A 41 28.91 -46.90 -9.41
N GLU A 42 28.15 -47.88 -9.89
CA GLU A 42 27.64 -47.96 -11.26
C GLU A 42 26.66 -46.83 -11.57
N ILE A 43 25.65 -46.62 -10.72
CA ILE A 43 24.66 -45.54 -10.87
C ILE A 43 25.34 -44.16 -10.87
N ARG A 44 26.38 -43.96 -10.06
CA ARG A 44 27.18 -42.72 -10.07
C ARG A 44 28.04 -42.55 -11.32
N SER A 45 28.40 -43.64 -12.00
CA SER A 45 29.08 -43.61 -13.29
C SER A 45 28.09 -43.21 -14.39
N GLU A 46 26.90 -43.82 -14.42
CA GLU A 46 25.81 -43.45 -15.34
C GLU A 46 25.38 -41.99 -15.17
N LEU A 47 25.25 -41.49 -13.93
CA LEU A 47 24.97 -40.07 -13.70
C LEU A 47 26.06 -39.13 -14.25
N ARG A 48 27.32 -39.57 -14.28
CA ARG A 48 28.43 -38.80 -14.85
C ARG A 48 28.43 -38.86 -16.38
N SER A 49 28.00 -39.95 -17.00
CA SER A 49 27.91 -40.05 -18.46
C SER A 49 26.83 -39.12 -19.03
N LEU A 50 25.76 -38.84 -18.26
CA LEU A 50 24.73 -37.83 -18.56
C LEU A 50 25.19 -36.37 -18.39
N ALA A 51 26.50 -36.12 -18.35
CA ALA A 51 27.07 -34.78 -18.34
C ALA A 51 26.57 -33.94 -19.54
N ARG A 52 26.52 -32.63 -19.34
CA ARG A 52 26.02 -31.66 -20.32
C ARG A 52 26.82 -31.78 -21.63
N GLY A 53 26.11 -31.83 -22.76
CA GLY A 53 26.64 -31.92 -24.13
C GLY A 53 26.61 -33.32 -24.74
N ASN A 54 26.47 -34.38 -23.93
CA ASN A 54 26.59 -35.76 -24.39
C ASN A 54 25.26 -36.46 -24.68
N HIS A 55 24.13 -35.86 -24.30
CA HIS A 55 22.80 -36.47 -24.42
C HIS A 55 22.11 -36.07 -25.73
N ASP A 56 21.43 -37.02 -26.40
CA ASP A 56 20.79 -36.78 -27.70
C ASP A 56 19.73 -35.68 -27.66
N TYR A 57 18.91 -35.65 -26.60
CA TYR A 57 18.02 -34.51 -26.31
C TYR A 57 18.70 -33.14 -26.40
N GLU A 58 19.92 -32.97 -25.89
CA GLU A 58 20.59 -31.67 -25.90
C GLU A 58 21.07 -31.28 -27.30
N LYS A 59 21.42 -32.26 -28.15
CA LYS A 59 21.72 -32.04 -29.56
C LYS A 59 20.46 -31.60 -30.31
N SER A 60 19.37 -32.36 -30.17
CA SER A 60 18.08 -32.01 -30.79
C SER A 60 17.57 -30.63 -30.34
N LEU A 61 17.72 -30.30 -29.05
CA LEU A 61 17.39 -28.98 -28.54
C LEU A 61 18.29 -27.89 -29.15
N ALA A 62 19.60 -28.12 -29.27
CA ALA A 62 20.51 -27.16 -29.88
C ALA A 62 20.18 -26.92 -31.36
N ASP A 63 19.86 -27.97 -32.12
CA ASP A 63 19.50 -27.89 -33.53
C ASP A 63 18.21 -27.07 -33.73
N VAL A 64 17.15 -27.38 -32.96
CA VAL A 64 15.90 -26.62 -33.01
C VAL A 64 16.08 -25.17 -32.56
N ARG A 65 16.98 -24.89 -31.61
CA ARG A 65 17.30 -23.50 -31.20
C ARG A 65 18.08 -22.75 -32.28
N ALA A 66 18.94 -23.42 -33.04
CA ALA A 66 19.61 -22.84 -34.19
C ALA A 66 18.60 -22.54 -35.32
N GLU A 67 17.67 -23.46 -35.57
CA GLU A 67 16.56 -23.26 -36.49
C GLU A 67 15.69 -22.07 -36.05
N GLU A 68 15.29 -22.01 -34.77
CA GLU A 68 14.52 -20.91 -34.18
C GLU A 68 15.23 -19.57 -34.39
N LYS A 69 16.55 -19.51 -34.16
CA LYS A 69 17.33 -18.28 -34.38
C LYS A 69 17.27 -17.84 -35.85
N SER A 70 17.42 -18.78 -36.78
CA SER A 70 17.33 -18.49 -38.22
C SER A 70 15.92 -18.06 -38.64
N PHE A 71 14.89 -18.69 -38.07
CA PHE A 71 13.49 -18.39 -38.30
C PHE A 71 13.11 -16.99 -37.78
N LEU A 72 13.59 -16.62 -36.58
CA LEU A 72 13.38 -15.31 -35.99
C LEU A 72 14.16 -14.20 -36.71
N ALA A 73 15.34 -14.50 -37.28
CA ALA A 73 16.10 -13.55 -38.08
C ALA A 73 15.35 -13.09 -39.34
N LYS A 74 14.51 -13.96 -39.92
CA LYS A 74 13.63 -13.65 -41.08
C LYS A 74 12.35 -12.87 -40.70
N ALA A 75 12.09 -12.62 -39.42
CA ALA A 75 10.88 -11.92 -38.98
C ALA A 75 10.69 -10.51 -39.58
N PRO A 76 11.73 -9.67 -39.73
CA PRO A 76 11.58 -8.35 -40.35
C PRO A 76 11.14 -8.42 -41.81
N GLU A 77 11.62 -9.41 -42.56
CA GLU A 77 11.25 -9.62 -43.98
C GLU A 77 9.79 -10.07 -44.09
N ARG A 78 9.39 -11.10 -43.32
CA ARG A 78 7.98 -11.55 -43.28
C ARG A 78 7.02 -10.42 -42.91
N LYS A 79 7.38 -9.60 -41.93
CA LYS A 79 6.57 -8.44 -41.53
C LYS A 79 6.39 -7.45 -42.67
N LYS A 80 7.44 -7.14 -43.44
CA LYS A 80 7.32 -6.29 -44.63
C LYS A 80 6.37 -6.88 -45.67
N ASP A 81 6.37 -8.20 -45.84
CA ASP A 81 5.44 -8.86 -46.76
C ASP A 81 4.00 -8.83 -46.26
N PHE A 82 3.78 -9.06 -44.96
CA PHE A 82 2.46 -8.93 -44.33
C PHE A 82 1.93 -7.49 -44.37
N GLU A 83 2.79 -6.49 -44.21
CA GLU A 83 2.41 -5.08 -44.32
C GLU A 83 1.79 -4.72 -45.68
N LYS A 84 2.22 -5.37 -46.77
CA LYS A 84 1.64 -5.17 -48.11
C LYS A 84 0.16 -5.60 -48.19
N ALA A 85 -0.27 -6.53 -47.35
CA ALA A 85 -1.65 -7.01 -47.32
C ALA A 85 -2.57 -6.14 -46.44
N LEU A 86 -2.03 -5.19 -45.68
CA LEU A 86 -2.79 -4.33 -44.76
C LEU A 86 -3.23 -3.03 -45.46
N THR A 87 -4.53 -2.76 -45.45
CA THR A 87 -5.13 -1.56 -46.08
C THR A 87 -5.67 -0.54 -45.07
N ASP A 88 -5.65 -0.85 -43.77
CA ASP A 88 -6.17 0.02 -42.71
C ASP A 88 -5.37 1.32 -42.57
N SER A 89 -6.06 2.45 -42.35
CA SER A 89 -5.45 3.76 -42.11
C SER A 89 -4.97 3.98 -40.67
N ASP A 90 -5.56 3.28 -39.69
CA ASP A 90 -5.20 3.40 -38.27
C ASP A 90 -3.96 2.55 -37.93
N ASP A 91 -2.92 3.21 -37.42
CA ASP A 91 -1.64 2.57 -37.14
C ASP A 91 -1.72 1.44 -36.10
N LYS A 92 -2.62 1.54 -35.12
CA LYS A 92 -2.77 0.49 -34.09
C LYS A 92 -3.42 -0.75 -34.65
N ILE A 93 -4.46 -0.59 -35.47
CA ILE A 93 -5.12 -1.70 -36.17
C ILE A 93 -4.08 -2.45 -37.02
N ARG A 94 -3.28 -1.72 -37.81
CA ARG A 94 -2.19 -2.34 -38.59
C ARG A 94 -1.21 -3.08 -37.71
N THR A 95 -0.75 -2.45 -36.62
CA THR A 95 0.22 -3.05 -35.68
C THR A 95 -0.29 -4.35 -35.06
N TRP A 96 -1.57 -4.40 -34.66
CA TRP A 96 -2.17 -5.60 -34.09
C TRP A 96 -2.39 -6.69 -35.13
N ASN A 97 -2.87 -6.36 -36.33
CA ASN A 97 -3.04 -7.33 -37.41
C ASN A 97 -1.68 -7.89 -37.89
N LEU A 98 -0.66 -7.05 -38.04
CA LEU A 98 0.71 -7.46 -38.33
C LEU A 98 1.26 -8.38 -37.23
N GLY A 99 1.01 -8.03 -35.97
CA GLY A 99 1.36 -8.84 -34.81
C GLY A 99 0.65 -10.18 -34.78
N ALA A 100 -0.61 -10.24 -35.21
CA ALA A 100 -1.42 -11.46 -35.32
C ALA A 100 -0.86 -12.39 -36.39
N MET A 101 -0.58 -11.87 -37.60
CA MET A 101 -0.02 -12.64 -38.72
C MET A 101 1.35 -13.23 -38.38
N GLU A 102 2.26 -12.42 -37.82
CA GLU A 102 3.56 -12.93 -37.36
C GLU A 102 3.42 -13.91 -36.19
N SER A 103 2.40 -13.75 -35.33
CA SER A 103 2.13 -14.71 -34.27
C SER A 103 1.57 -16.03 -34.81
N ALA A 104 0.75 -16.03 -35.85
CA ALA A 104 0.26 -17.25 -36.47
C ALA A 104 1.41 -18.12 -36.99
N VAL A 105 2.34 -17.53 -37.76
CA VAL A 105 3.52 -18.24 -38.28
C VAL A 105 4.44 -18.73 -37.15
N ARG A 106 4.57 -17.96 -36.06
CA ARG A 106 5.32 -18.41 -34.87
C ARG A 106 4.65 -19.57 -34.17
N ALA A 107 3.33 -19.56 -34.04
CA ALA A 107 2.59 -20.66 -33.43
C ALA A 107 2.84 -21.96 -34.22
N GLU A 108 2.71 -21.93 -35.54
CA GLU A 108 2.98 -23.09 -36.41
C GLU A 108 4.41 -23.61 -36.30
N PHE A 109 5.41 -22.71 -36.16
CA PHE A 109 6.79 -23.12 -35.94
C PHE A 109 6.95 -23.86 -34.61
N TYR A 110 6.42 -23.32 -33.51
CA TYR A 110 6.57 -23.90 -32.18
C TYR A 110 5.72 -25.16 -31.96
N GLU A 111 4.58 -25.29 -32.63
CA GLU A 111 3.70 -26.48 -32.58
C GLU A 111 4.40 -27.77 -33.07
N ARG A 112 5.44 -27.64 -33.91
CA ARG A 112 6.25 -28.79 -34.37
C ARG A 112 7.20 -29.34 -33.30
N HIS A 113 7.44 -28.59 -32.23
CA HIS A 113 8.45 -28.89 -31.22
C HIS A 113 7.90 -28.93 -29.79
N LEU A 114 6.60 -29.20 -29.64
CA LEU A 114 5.91 -29.20 -28.33
C LEU A 114 6.53 -30.22 -27.37
N GLU A 115 6.82 -31.43 -27.86
CA GLU A 115 7.36 -32.53 -27.04
C GLU A 115 8.78 -32.25 -26.54
N LEU A 116 9.52 -31.38 -27.22
CA LEU A 116 10.91 -31.10 -26.90
C LEU A 116 11.05 -30.18 -25.68
N SER A 117 10.12 -29.25 -25.43
CA SER A 117 10.20 -28.37 -24.27
C SER A 117 8.87 -27.70 -23.93
N TYR A 118 8.59 -27.55 -22.64
CA TYR A 118 7.50 -26.72 -22.16
C TYR A 118 7.64 -25.23 -22.53
N ASP A 119 8.86 -24.75 -22.84
CA ASP A 119 9.05 -23.39 -23.36
C ASP A 119 8.44 -23.24 -24.76
N PHE A 120 8.59 -24.24 -25.64
CA PHE A 120 7.99 -24.22 -26.97
C PHE A 120 6.47 -24.34 -26.90
N GLU A 121 5.94 -25.17 -25.99
CA GLU A 121 4.48 -25.21 -25.75
C GLU A 121 3.93 -23.87 -25.29
N LEU A 122 4.58 -23.21 -24.33
CA LEU A 122 4.15 -21.90 -23.87
C LEU A 122 4.17 -20.88 -25.02
N LEU A 123 5.22 -20.89 -25.85
CA LEU A 123 5.35 -19.98 -26.98
C LEU A 123 4.31 -20.25 -28.05
N ALA A 124 4.04 -21.51 -28.39
CA ALA A 124 2.99 -21.93 -29.31
C ALA A 124 1.62 -21.43 -28.84
N LYS A 125 1.21 -21.79 -27.61
CA LYS A 125 -0.08 -21.39 -27.02
C LYS A 125 -0.22 -19.87 -26.94
N LYS A 126 0.82 -19.17 -26.51
CA LYS A 126 0.84 -17.69 -26.44
C LYS A 126 0.66 -17.07 -27.83
N HIS A 127 1.40 -17.53 -28.83
CA HIS A 127 1.33 -16.95 -30.16
C HIS A 127 0.03 -17.29 -30.89
N ARG A 128 -0.54 -18.47 -30.65
CA ARG A 128 -1.88 -18.82 -31.12
C ARG A 128 -2.95 -17.90 -30.55
N MET A 129 -2.93 -17.67 -29.23
CA MET A 129 -3.84 -16.73 -28.57
C MET A 129 -3.69 -15.31 -29.09
N LEU A 130 -2.45 -14.85 -29.36
CA LEU A 130 -2.21 -13.55 -29.99
C LEU A 130 -2.77 -13.48 -31.41
N ALA A 131 -2.60 -14.54 -32.21
CA ALA A 131 -3.13 -14.61 -33.58
C ALA A 131 -4.65 -14.59 -33.62
N GLU A 132 -5.32 -15.20 -32.63
CA GLU A 132 -6.79 -15.25 -32.53
C GLU A 132 -7.38 -13.94 -31.97
N GLN A 133 -6.84 -13.42 -30.86
CA GLN A 133 -7.46 -12.29 -30.15
C GLN A 133 -7.10 -10.92 -30.74
N LEU A 134 -5.88 -10.71 -31.27
CA LEU A 134 -5.48 -9.39 -31.80
C LEU A 134 -6.37 -8.89 -32.95
N PRO A 135 -6.78 -9.73 -33.93
CA PRO A 135 -7.71 -9.32 -34.98
C PRO A 135 -9.10 -8.94 -34.43
N GLU A 136 -9.58 -9.60 -33.37
CA GLU A 136 -10.85 -9.21 -32.73
C GLU A 136 -10.76 -7.82 -32.08
N ILE A 137 -9.65 -7.53 -31.42
CA ILE A 137 -9.38 -6.21 -30.82
C ILE A 137 -9.31 -5.14 -31.91
N ALA A 138 -8.60 -5.44 -33.00
CA ALA A 138 -8.50 -4.59 -34.17
C ALA A 138 -9.88 -4.30 -34.80
N ASN A 139 -10.72 -5.32 -34.98
CA ASN A 139 -12.07 -5.17 -35.54
C ASN A 139 -12.98 -4.33 -34.63
N LYS A 140 -12.94 -4.53 -33.31
CA LYS A 140 -13.68 -3.70 -32.34
C LYS A 140 -13.27 -2.23 -32.40
N ARG A 141 -11.96 -1.97 -32.52
CA ARG A 141 -11.43 -0.61 -32.72
C ARG A 141 -11.90 -0.02 -34.05
N ARG A 142 -11.84 -0.79 -35.15
CA ARG A 142 -12.31 -0.37 -36.48
C ARG A 142 -13.76 0.10 -36.43
N LYS A 143 -14.66 -0.75 -35.92
CA LYS A 143 -16.09 -0.41 -35.74
C LYS A 143 -16.31 0.87 -34.94
N THR A 144 -15.53 1.07 -33.88
CA THR A 144 -15.63 2.27 -33.03
C THR A 144 -15.12 3.52 -33.74
N LEU A 145 -14.09 3.39 -34.58
CA LEU A 145 -13.58 4.48 -35.42
C LEU A 145 -14.58 4.85 -36.52
N ASP A 146 -15.16 3.85 -37.19
CA ASP A 146 -16.17 4.06 -38.24
C ASP A 146 -17.38 4.79 -37.66
N GLU A 147 -17.89 4.33 -36.51
CA GLU A 147 -18.99 5.00 -35.78
C GLU A 147 -18.60 6.42 -35.36
N LEU A 148 -17.35 6.64 -34.90
CA LEU A 148 -16.87 7.96 -34.55
C LEU A 148 -16.81 8.90 -35.76
N HIS A 149 -16.37 8.41 -36.92
CA HIS A 149 -16.33 9.18 -38.15
C HIS A 149 -17.74 9.56 -38.62
N GLU A 150 -18.68 8.62 -38.58
CA GLU A 150 -20.07 8.84 -38.92
C GLU A 150 -20.71 9.91 -38.02
N VAL A 151 -20.68 9.71 -36.69
CA VAL A 151 -21.26 10.65 -35.71
C VAL A 151 -20.59 12.02 -35.76
N THR A 152 -19.28 12.08 -36.02
CA THR A 152 -18.58 13.36 -36.20
C THR A 152 -19.07 14.08 -37.46
N GLY A 153 -19.28 13.35 -38.56
CA GLY A 153 -19.87 13.90 -39.78
C GLY A 153 -21.30 14.39 -39.56
N GLU A 154 -22.12 13.63 -38.82
CA GLU A 154 -23.46 14.05 -38.42
C GLU A 154 -23.46 15.31 -37.56
N LEU A 155 -22.54 15.41 -36.60
CA LEU A 155 -22.37 16.59 -35.75
C LEU A 155 -22.04 17.83 -36.59
N GLU A 156 -21.13 17.73 -37.55
CA GLU A 156 -20.80 18.84 -38.45
C GLU A 156 -21.97 19.24 -39.35
N ARG A 157 -22.78 18.29 -39.81
CA ARG A 157 -24.03 18.59 -40.53
C ARG A 157 -25.07 19.24 -39.61
N ALA A 158 -25.23 18.75 -38.38
CA ALA A 158 -26.18 19.26 -37.39
C ALA A 158 -25.85 20.68 -36.94
N LYS A 159 -24.56 21.05 -36.87
CA LYS A 159 -24.10 22.43 -36.61
C LYS A 159 -24.53 23.43 -37.69
N LYS A 160 -24.73 22.96 -38.92
CA LYS A 160 -25.17 23.78 -40.06
C LYS A 160 -26.69 23.87 -40.19
N ARG A 161 -27.45 23.05 -39.46
CA ARG A 161 -28.93 23.07 -39.47
C ARG A 161 -29.45 24.10 -38.49
N ASP A 162 -30.59 24.71 -38.81
CA ASP A 162 -31.32 25.57 -37.87
C ASP A 162 -31.85 24.74 -36.68
N GLN A 163 -31.56 25.21 -35.46
CA GLN A 163 -31.94 24.54 -34.21
C GLN A 163 -32.88 25.39 -33.36
N THR A 164 -33.38 26.50 -33.90
CA THR A 164 -34.19 27.48 -33.18
C THR A 164 -35.41 26.83 -32.53
N GLN A 165 -36.08 25.91 -33.24
CA GLN A 165 -37.24 25.18 -32.72
C GLN A 165 -36.89 24.26 -31.54
N ALA A 166 -35.88 23.39 -31.69
CA ALA A 166 -35.49 22.46 -30.62
C ALA A 166 -35.02 23.19 -29.35
N VAL A 167 -34.32 24.33 -29.51
CA VAL A 167 -33.89 25.18 -28.39
C VAL A 167 -35.09 25.88 -27.75
N ALA A 168 -36.07 26.33 -28.54
CA ALA A 168 -37.31 26.91 -28.02
C ALA A 168 -38.12 25.89 -27.21
N ASP A 169 -38.29 24.67 -27.73
CA ASP A 169 -38.98 23.57 -27.04
C ASP A 169 -38.31 23.24 -25.70
N PHE A 170 -36.97 23.19 -25.68
CA PHE A 170 -36.21 23.00 -24.44
C PHE A 170 -36.40 24.16 -23.45
N ARG A 171 -36.41 25.42 -23.92
CA ARG A 171 -36.65 26.59 -23.05
C ARG A 171 -38.05 26.51 -22.43
N GLN A 172 -39.06 26.19 -23.23
CA GLN A 172 -40.43 26.04 -22.76
C GLN A 172 -40.55 24.90 -21.73
N TYR A 173 -39.93 23.75 -21.99
CA TYR A 173 -39.88 22.63 -21.03
C TYR A 173 -39.16 23.00 -19.73
N ARG A 174 -38.03 23.72 -19.82
CA ARG A 174 -37.28 24.18 -18.65
C ARG A 174 -38.14 25.12 -17.80
N GLU A 175 -38.85 26.05 -18.42
CA GLU A 175 -39.74 26.97 -17.72
C GLU A 175 -40.91 26.24 -17.07
N SER A 176 -41.53 25.27 -17.76
CA SER A 176 -42.64 24.50 -17.20
C SER A 176 -42.21 23.63 -16.01
N ARG A 177 -41.07 22.93 -16.10
CA ARG A 177 -40.54 22.14 -14.97
C ARG A 177 -40.09 23.00 -13.79
N LEU A 178 -39.53 24.19 -14.04
CA LEU A 178 -39.19 25.13 -12.96
C LEU A 178 -40.45 25.64 -12.24
N LYS A 179 -41.50 25.98 -12.99
CA LYS A 179 -42.80 26.36 -12.41
C LYS A 179 -43.38 25.21 -11.57
N GLN A 180 -43.42 24.00 -12.11
CA GLN A 180 -43.91 22.82 -11.39
C GLN A 180 -43.13 22.57 -10.09
N ARG A 181 -41.80 22.68 -10.13
CA ARG A 181 -40.94 22.57 -8.94
C ARG A 181 -41.30 23.64 -7.89
N ASP A 182 -41.56 24.87 -8.32
CA ASP A 182 -41.90 25.97 -7.41
C ASP A 182 -43.31 25.81 -6.80
N GLU A 183 -44.25 25.25 -7.56
CA GLU A 183 -45.56 24.83 -7.07
C GLU A 183 -45.46 23.69 -6.04
N GLU A 184 -44.70 22.63 -6.35
CA GLU A 184 -44.43 21.52 -5.44
C GLU A 184 -43.80 22.02 -4.14
N LYS A 185 -42.83 22.94 -4.21
CA LYS A 185 -42.20 23.55 -3.04
C LYS A 185 -43.15 24.44 -2.25
N SER A 186 -44.06 25.13 -2.92
CA SER A 186 -45.11 25.95 -2.28
C SER A 186 -46.13 25.07 -1.57
N HIS A 187 -46.51 23.94 -2.16
CA HIS A 187 -47.35 22.93 -1.54
C HIS A 187 -46.67 22.32 -0.30
N LEU A 188 -45.41 21.91 -0.41
CA LEU A 188 -44.61 21.44 0.74
C LEU A 188 -44.53 22.49 1.86
N LYS A 189 -44.43 23.78 1.51
CA LYS A 189 -44.43 24.87 2.49
C LYS A 189 -45.76 25.00 3.22
N LYS A 190 -46.89 24.79 2.52
CA LYS A 190 -48.24 24.76 3.14
C LYS A 190 -48.37 23.58 4.10
N LEU A 191 -48.03 22.36 3.65
CA LEU A 191 -48.04 21.16 4.49
C LEU A 191 -47.21 21.31 5.77
N HIS A 192 -46.05 21.98 5.65
CA HIS A 192 -45.21 22.26 6.81
C HIS A 192 -45.85 23.27 7.77
N LYS A 193 -46.47 24.35 7.23
CA LYS A 193 -47.18 25.37 8.01
C LYS A 193 -48.41 24.80 8.73
N GLU A 194 -49.07 23.83 8.12
CA GLU A 194 -50.22 23.09 8.66
C GLU A 194 -49.82 21.98 9.64
N GLY A 195 -48.52 21.76 9.87
CA GLY A 195 -48.02 20.76 10.82
C GLY A 195 -48.08 19.31 10.33
N GLN A 196 -48.45 19.07 9.06
CA GLN A 196 -48.55 17.72 8.50
C GLN A 196 -47.19 17.06 8.23
N ILE A 197 -46.14 17.86 8.06
CA ILE A 197 -44.76 17.37 7.87
C ILE A 197 -43.75 18.06 8.80
N SER A 198 -42.77 17.30 9.28
CA SER A 198 -41.69 17.82 10.13
C SER A 198 -40.75 18.77 9.36
N SER A 199 -40.06 19.68 10.07
CA SER A 199 -39.07 20.58 9.44
C SER A 199 -37.93 19.84 8.73
N LYS A 200 -37.55 18.65 9.23
CA LYS A 200 -36.54 17.79 8.61
C LYS A 200 -37.06 17.17 7.31
N ALA A 201 -38.30 16.67 7.32
CA ALA A 201 -38.95 16.15 6.13
C ALA A 201 -39.12 17.24 5.07
N PHE A 202 -39.58 18.43 5.45
CA PHE A 202 -39.69 19.58 4.56
C PHE A 202 -38.34 19.96 3.90
N ALA A 203 -37.26 20.04 4.68
CA ALA A 203 -35.94 20.38 4.16
C ALA A 203 -35.40 19.32 3.18
N ASN A 204 -35.61 18.03 3.47
CA ASN A 204 -35.19 16.93 2.61
C ASN A 204 -36.01 16.86 1.32
N GLU A 205 -37.34 16.91 1.42
CA GLU A 205 -38.25 16.88 0.25
C GLU A 205 -37.99 18.07 -0.68
N LYS A 206 -37.80 19.27 -0.13
CA LYS A 206 -37.44 20.45 -0.91
C LYS A 206 -36.18 20.22 -1.74
N ARG A 207 -35.13 19.65 -1.13
CA ARG A 207 -33.88 19.32 -1.84
C ARG A 207 -34.10 18.24 -2.89
N ALA A 208 -34.91 17.22 -2.58
CA ALA A 208 -35.24 16.17 -3.53
C ALA A 208 -35.95 16.73 -4.78
N ARG A 209 -36.90 17.66 -4.63
CA ARG A 209 -37.56 18.33 -5.76
C ARG A 209 -36.62 19.23 -6.56
N ASP A 210 -35.71 19.93 -5.88
CA ASP A 210 -34.67 20.73 -6.54
C ASP A 210 -33.73 19.84 -7.39
N LEU A 211 -33.32 18.67 -6.86
CA LEU A 211 -32.51 17.68 -7.56
C LEU A 211 -33.25 17.05 -8.75
N ALA A 212 -34.49 16.57 -8.53
CA ALA A 212 -35.28 15.93 -9.57
C ALA A 212 -35.55 16.88 -10.76
N ALA A 213 -35.91 18.14 -10.49
CA ALA A 213 -36.10 19.13 -11.54
C ALA A 213 -34.77 19.42 -12.29
N ALA A 214 -33.65 19.48 -11.58
CA ALA A 214 -32.34 19.69 -12.20
C ALA A 214 -31.91 18.51 -13.08
N GLU A 215 -32.20 17.28 -12.66
CA GLU A 215 -31.95 16.06 -13.43
C GLU A 215 -32.83 15.98 -14.69
N ASP A 216 -34.12 16.29 -14.58
CA ASP A 216 -35.05 16.32 -15.72
C ASP A 216 -34.67 17.38 -16.76
N ILE A 217 -34.27 18.58 -16.31
CA ILE A 217 -33.81 19.63 -17.21
C ILE A 217 -32.51 19.19 -17.89
N ARG A 218 -31.60 18.54 -17.15
CA ARG A 218 -30.34 18.06 -17.72
C ARG A 218 -30.58 16.94 -18.74
N SER A 219 -31.47 16.00 -18.46
CA SER A 219 -31.79 14.90 -19.37
C SER A 219 -32.45 15.43 -20.65
N LYS A 220 -33.36 16.40 -20.56
CA LYS A 220 -33.91 17.05 -21.77
C LYS A 220 -32.88 17.87 -22.53
N LYS A 221 -31.97 18.55 -21.85
CA LYS A 221 -30.87 19.26 -22.51
C LYS A 221 -30.00 18.28 -23.32
N GLN A 222 -29.68 17.13 -22.76
CA GLN A 222 -28.86 16.11 -23.44
C GLN A 222 -29.53 15.50 -24.67
N LEU A 223 -30.86 15.60 -24.79
CA LEU A 223 -31.59 15.17 -26.00
C LEU A 223 -31.58 16.22 -27.11
N LEU A 224 -31.04 17.41 -26.88
CA LEU A 224 -30.84 18.39 -27.96
C LEU A 224 -29.89 17.81 -29.01
N PRO A 225 -30.14 18.01 -30.32
CA PRO A 225 -29.36 17.37 -31.38
C PRO A 225 -27.84 17.60 -31.26
N LEU A 226 -27.40 18.82 -30.94
CA LEU A 226 -25.97 19.10 -30.77
C LEU A 226 -25.39 18.50 -29.49
N ASP A 227 -26.08 18.65 -28.36
CA ASP A 227 -25.60 18.15 -27.07
C ASP A 227 -25.50 16.61 -27.11
N MET A 228 -26.51 15.94 -27.68
CA MET A 228 -26.55 14.49 -27.87
C MET A 228 -25.37 14.00 -28.72
N LEU A 229 -25.17 14.57 -29.90
CA LEU A 229 -24.09 14.17 -30.81
C LEU A 229 -22.71 14.50 -30.22
N THR A 230 -22.58 15.64 -29.54
CA THR A 230 -21.33 16.03 -28.85
C THR A 230 -20.97 15.06 -27.73
N ASP A 231 -21.95 14.70 -26.90
CA ASP A 231 -21.76 13.70 -25.85
C ASP A 231 -21.48 12.31 -26.44
N ARG A 232 -22.11 11.94 -27.57
CA ARG A 232 -21.81 10.68 -28.28
C ARG A 232 -20.38 10.64 -28.81
N VAL A 233 -19.89 11.72 -29.45
CA VAL A 233 -18.48 11.84 -29.87
C VAL A 233 -17.55 11.72 -28.68
N ARG A 234 -17.86 12.39 -27.55
CA ARG A 234 -17.06 12.30 -26.32
C ARG A 234 -17.02 10.87 -25.78
N TYR A 235 -18.17 10.19 -25.76
CA TYR A 235 -18.29 8.81 -25.35
C TYR A 235 -17.47 7.88 -26.25
N LEU A 236 -17.57 7.99 -27.58
CA LEU A 236 -16.81 7.15 -28.52
C LEU A 236 -15.31 7.38 -28.40
N LYS A 237 -14.85 8.63 -28.22
CA LYS A 237 -13.43 8.93 -27.93
C LYS A 237 -12.96 8.35 -26.60
N HIS A 238 -13.82 8.32 -25.57
CA HIS A 238 -13.51 7.67 -24.31
C HIS A 238 -13.42 6.15 -24.49
N ARG A 239 -14.43 5.55 -25.11
CA ARG A 239 -14.54 4.12 -25.42
C ARG A 239 -13.32 3.62 -26.21
N LEU A 240 -12.90 4.36 -27.24
CA LEU A 240 -11.70 4.04 -28.03
C LEU A 240 -10.44 3.85 -27.16
N ARG A 241 -10.28 4.65 -26.10
CA ARG A 241 -9.14 4.56 -25.17
C ARG A 241 -9.33 3.48 -24.12
N HIS A 242 -10.56 3.32 -23.62
CA HIS A 242 -10.84 2.42 -22.50
C HIS A 242 -10.97 0.96 -22.96
N ASP A 243 -11.74 0.70 -24.00
CA ASP A 243 -12.00 -0.65 -24.53
C ASP A 243 -10.69 -1.30 -25.01
N GLU A 244 -9.82 -0.52 -25.66
CA GLU A 244 -8.47 -0.96 -26.05
C GLU A 244 -7.67 -1.43 -24.83
N LYS A 245 -7.59 -0.60 -23.79
CA LYS A 245 -6.83 -0.91 -22.59
C LYS A 245 -7.41 -2.12 -21.87
N GLN A 246 -8.73 -2.22 -21.80
CA GLN A 246 -9.42 -3.35 -21.19
C GLN A 246 -9.17 -4.64 -21.96
N ALA A 247 -9.33 -4.63 -23.29
CA ALA A 247 -9.10 -5.81 -24.13
C ALA A 247 -7.64 -6.28 -24.05
N MET A 248 -6.67 -5.37 -24.09
CA MET A 248 -5.26 -5.71 -23.87
C MET A 248 -5.01 -6.25 -22.45
N THR A 249 -5.72 -5.77 -21.43
CA THR A 249 -5.60 -6.28 -20.06
C THR A 249 -6.12 -7.72 -19.96
N VAL A 250 -7.23 -8.03 -20.63
CA VAL A 250 -7.77 -9.39 -20.72
C VAL A 250 -6.78 -10.32 -21.41
N LEU A 251 -6.28 -9.93 -22.60
CA LEU A 251 -5.26 -10.70 -23.32
C LEU A 251 -4.01 -10.99 -22.47
N HIS A 252 -3.48 -10.00 -21.75
CA HIS A 252 -2.34 -10.22 -20.85
C HIS A 252 -2.69 -11.11 -19.65
N SER A 253 -3.93 -11.08 -19.18
CA SER A 253 -4.44 -11.97 -18.14
C SER A 253 -4.52 -13.41 -18.62
N ASP A 254 -5.02 -13.64 -19.84
CA ASP A 254 -5.10 -14.98 -20.43
C ASP A 254 -3.71 -15.57 -20.67
N ILE A 255 -2.77 -14.75 -21.18
CA ILE A 255 -1.36 -15.16 -21.32
C ILE A 255 -0.73 -15.48 -19.95
N ALA A 256 -1.08 -14.72 -18.91
CA ALA A 256 -0.62 -15.00 -17.55
C ALA A 256 -1.18 -16.33 -17.02
N ASP A 257 -2.44 -16.66 -17.33
CA ASP A 257 -3.04 -17.94 -16.96
C ASP A 257 -2.37 -19.13 -17.68
N LEU A 258 -2.08 -18.99 -18.99
CA LEU A 258 -1.29 -19.97 -19.74
C LEU A 258 0.08 -20.22 -19.09
N ARG A 259 0.77 -19.16 -18.66
CA ARG A 259 2.07 -19.26 -17.99
C ARG A 259 2.00 -19.99 -16.65
N ARG A 260 0.88 -19.87 -15.92
CA ARG A 260 0.67 -20.57 -14.64
C ARG A 260 0.46 -22.06 -14.83
N LYS A 261 -0.19 -22.45 -15.92
CA LYS A 261 -0.48 -23.85 -16.29
C LYS A 261 0.66 -24.55 -17.03
N THR A 262 1.64 -23.81 -17.53
CA THR A 262 2.76 -24.37 -18.30
C THR A 262 4.05 -24.30 -17.49
N PRO A 263 4.61 -25.45 -17.05
CA PRO A 263 5.79 -25.45 -16.20
C PRO A 263 7.06 -25.03 -16.97
N ILE A 264 8.18 -24.90 -16.26
CA ILE A 264 9.52 -24.62 -16.81
C ILE A 264 10.51 -25.65 -16.30
N GLU A 265 11.41 -26.07 -17.16
CA GLU A 265 12.49 -26.98 -16.77
C GLU A 265 13.80 -26.25 -16.69
N ILE A 266 14.43 -26.31 -15.52
CA ILE A 266 15.77 -25.76 -15.31
C ILE A 266 16.71 -26.83 -14.78
N SER A 267 17.98 -26.73 -15.20
CA SER A 267 19.04 -27.63 -14.76
C SER A 267 19.59 -27.30 -13.37
N LYS A 268 19.23 -26.16 -12.76
CA LYS A 268 19.76 -25.79 -11.44
C LYS A 268 19.20 -26.71 -10.36
N ARG A 269 20.06 -27.15 -9.43
CA ARG A 269 19.68 -27.97 -8.26
C ARG A 269 19.60 -27.20 -6.94
N PHE A 270 20.21 -26.01 -6.92
CA PHE A 270 20.36 -25.16 -5.74
C PHE A 270 20.24 -23.69 -6.17
N PRO A 271 19.59 -22.83 -5.36
CA PRO A 271 19.39 -21.41 -5.67
C PRO A 271 20.69 -20.60 -5.46
N TRP A 272 21.73 -20.89 -6.24
CA TRP A 272 23.04 -20.27 -6.08
C TRP A 272 23.08 -18.78 -6.48
N VAL A 273 22.19 -18.34 -7.38
CA VAL A 273 22.14 -16.92 -7.79
C VAL A 273 21.74 -16.06 -6.60
N SER A 274 20.84 -16.54 -5.74
CA SER A 274 20.47 -15.83 -4.52
C SER A 274 21.67 -15.54 -3.62
N TYR A 275 22.62 -16.47 -3.48
CA TYR A 275 23.81 -16.28 -2.65
C TYR A 275 24.88 -15.42 -3.35
N LEU A 276 25.09 -15.61 -4.65
CA LEU A 276 26.05 -14.81 -5.41
C LEU A 276 25.69 -13.32 -5.42
N THR A 277 24.39 -13.01 -5.46
CA THR A 277 23.89 -11.64 -5.65
C THR A 277 23.56 -10.90 -4.35
N ILE A 278 23.91 -11.47 -3.18
CA ILE A 278 23.74 -10.81 -1.86
C ILE A 278 24.35 -9.40 -1.81
N PRO A 279 25.60 -9.15 -2.31
CA PRO A 279 26.21 -7.83 -2.18
C PRO A 279 25.53 -6.75 -3.03
N ILE A 280 24.78 -7.14 -4.06
CA ILE A 280 24.18 -6.21 -5.02
C ILE A 280 22.69 -6.54 -5.15
N PRO A 281 21.84 -6.02 -4.25
CA PRO A 281 20.40 -6.08 -4.41
C PRO A 281 19.97 -5.62 -5.82
N GLY A 282 19.12 -6.42 -6.46
CA GLY A 282 18.64 -6.17 -7.83
C GLY A 282 19.36 -6.97 -8.90
N LEU A 283 20.63 -7.35 -8.69
CA LEU A 283 21.37 -8.18 -9.65
C LEU A 283 20.73 -9.56 -9.83
N GLY A 284 20.29 -10.20 -8.74
CA GLY A 284 19.63 -11.49 -8.79
C GLY A 284 18.28 -11.43 -9.53
N GLN A 285 17.47 -10.40 -9.29
CA GLN A 285 16.21 -10.19 -10.02
C GLN A 285 16.47 -9.97 -11.51
N LEU A 286 17.54 -9.26 -11.87
CA LEU A 286 17.93 -9.05 -13.26
C LEU A 286 18.33 -10.37 -13.94
N MET A 287 19.15 -11.19 -13.27
CA MET A 287 19.57 -12.51 -13.76
C MET A 287 18.40 -13.48 -13.93
N LEU A 288 17.35 -13.36 -13.12
CA LEU A 288 16.11 -14.13 -13.28
C LEU A 288 15.16 -13.54 -14.34
N GLY A 289 15.45 -12.36 -14.91
CA GLY A 289 14.62 -11.72 -15.94
C GLY A 289 13.54 -10.76 -15.42
N GLN A 290 13.51 -10.45 -14.12
CA GLN A 290 12.55 -9.54 -13.49
C GLN A 290 13.04 -8.07 -13.49
N ARG A 291 13.13 -7.47 -14.69
CA ARG A 291 13.76 -6.14 -14.92
C ARG A 291 13.21 -4.98 -14.08
N ILE A 292 11.90 -4.92 -13.87
CA ILE A 292 11.32 -3.80 -13.11
C ILE A 292 11.62 -3.94 -11.62
N LYS A 293 11.52 -5.16 -11.06
CA LYS A 293 11.93 -5.42 -9.68
C LYS A 293 13.42 -5.14 -9.46
N SER A 294 14.28 -5.50 -10.43
CA SER A 294 15.71 -5.22 -10.32
C SER A 294 15.99 -3.73 -10.20
N ILE A 295 15.29 -2.87 -10.96
CA ILE A 295 15.46 -1.40 -10.86
C ILE A 295 15.16 -0.91 -9.43
N PHE A 296 14.05 -1.35 -8.83
CA PHE A 296 13.70 -0.95 -7.46
C PHE A 296 14.76 -1.38 -6.43
N PHE A 297 15.28 -2.60 -6.53
CA PHE A 297 16.33 -3.06 -5.63
C PHE A 297 17.68 -2.40 -5.91
N PHE A 298 18.00 -2.04 -7.16
CA PHE A 298 19.21 -1.27 -7.48
C PHE A 298 19.17 0.13 -6.87
N ILE A 299 18.01 0.79 -6.80
CA ILE A 299 17.86 2.04 -6.04
C ILE A 299 18.22 1.80 -4.57
N GLY A 300 17.79 0.67 -4.00
CA GLY A 300 18.18 0.24 -2.66
C GLY A 300 19.69 0.01 -2.49
N THR A 301 20.36 -0.54 -3.50
CA THR A 301 21.82 -0.68 -3.55
C THR A 301 22.50 0.69 -3.55
N LEU A 302 22.04 1.63 -4.37
CA LEU A 302 22.56 3.01 -4.39
C LEU A 302 22.37 3.67 -3.03
N TYR A 303 21.19 3.54 -2.43
CA TYR A 303 20.93 4.03 -1.07
C TYR A 303 21.93 3.45 -0.05
N ALA A 304 22.15 2.14 -0.06
CA ALA A 304 23.03 1.49 0.89
C ALA A 304 24.49 1.98 0.75
N TYR A 305 25.02 2.00 -0.48
CA TYR A 305 26.43 2.32 -0.73
C TYR A 305 26.73 3.82 -0.80
N LEU A 306 25.79 4.67 -1.19
CA LEU A 306 26.01 6.12 -1.30
C LEU A 306 25.55 6.89 -0.06
N ILE A 307 24.62 6.34 0.72
CA ILE A 307 24.03 7.04 1.87
C ILE A 307 24.29 6.28 3.16
N ALA A 308 23.74 5.08 3.32
CA ALA A 308 23.73 4.39 4.62
C ALA A 308 25.13 4.02 5.12
N ILE A 309 25.94 3.35 4.30
CA ILE A 309 27.30 2.93 4.67
C ILE A 309 28.23 4.14 4.87
N PRO A 310 28.32 5.13 3.94
CA PRO A 310 29.15 6.30 4.14
C PRO A 310 28.78 7.08 5.41
N TYR A 311 27.49 7.32 5.65
CA TYR A 311 27.00 8.01 6.85
C TYR A 311 27.36 7.21 8.12
N ALA A 312 27.20 5.89 8.09
CA ALA A 312 27.60 5.04 9.21
C ALA A 312 29.09 5.07 9.53
N LEU A 313 29.94 5.30 8.52
CA LEU A 313 31.38 5.49 8.66
C LEU A 313 31.77 6.94 8.98
N GLY A 314 30.79 7.84 9.16
CA GLY A 314 31.02 9.24 9.51
C GLY A 314 31.08 10.21 8.33
N ARG A 315 30.93 9.76 7.09
CA ARG A 315 30.91 10.65 5.92
C ARG A 315 29.52 11.26 5.71
N GLY A 316 29.42 12.58 5.78
CA GLY A 316 28.16 13.32 5.69
C GLY A 316 27.49 13.60 7.04
N ASN A 317 28.13 13.19 8.13
CA ASN A 317 27.79 13.58 9.49
C ASN A 317 28.19 15.03 9.78
N TYR A 318 27.57 15.64 10.78
CA TYR A 318 27.96 16.98 11.24
C TYR A 318 29.31 16.95 11.99
N ARG A 319 29.64 15.88 12.73
CA ARG A 319 30.95 15.71 13.43
C ARG A 319 31.79 14.50 13.03
N GLY A 320 31.30 13.70 12.07
CA GLY A 320 32.17 12.79 11.34
C GLY A 320 32.44 11.41 11.96
N GLN A 321 31.68 10.97 12.97
CA GLN A 321 31.96 9.69 13.66
C GLN A 321 30.91 8.58 13.46
N GLY A 322 29.80 8.85 12.77
CA GLY A 322 28.85 7.80 12.38
C GLY A 322 28.42 6.93 13.55
N VAL A 323 28.46 5.61 13.36
CA VAL A 323 28.14 4.63 14.42
C VAL A 323 29.16 4.67 15.56
N PHE A 324 30.43 4.98 15.28
CA PHE A 324 31.47 5.06 16.32
C PHE A 324 31.22 6.20 17.32
N GLY A 325 30.49 7.24 16.91
CA GLY A 325 30.08 8.33 17.80
C GLY A 325 29.20 7.88 18.98
N LEU A 326 28.47 6.77 18.85
CA LEU A 326 27.72 6.18 19.96
C LEU A 326 28.63 5.60 21.04
N VAL A 327 29.79 5.07 20.64
CA VAL A 327 30.72 4.48 21.60
C VAL A 327 31.53 5.58 22.28
N SER A 328 32.08 6.50 21.50
CA SER A 328 32.98 7.55 22.00
C SER A 328 32.25 8.66 22.75
N LEU A 329 31.00 8.98 22.44
CA LEU A 329 30.27 10.12 23.02
C LEU A 329 31.09 11.43 23.08
N ALA A 330 31.85 11.74 22.03
CA ALA A 330 32.76 12.90 21.96
C ALA A 330 33.97 12.85 22.93
N GLU A 331 34.34 11.67 23.42
CA GLU A 331 35.60 11.43 24.13
C GLU A 331 36.79 11.81 23.23
N GLY A 332 37.69 12.65 23.75
CA GLY A 332 38.81 13.20 22.98
C GLY A 332 38.46 14.23 21.92
N ALA A 333 37.17 14.55 21.72
CA ALA A 333 36.73 15.56 20.75
C ALA A 333 36.91 17.00 21.28
N SER A 334 36.79 17.99 20.40
CA SER A 334 37.02 19.41 20.71
C SER A 334 36.13 19.91 21.86
N ARG A 335 36.50 21.04 22.48
CA ARG A 335 35.75 21.60 23.63
C ARG A 335 34.32 22.02 23.27
N LEU A 336 34.06 22.33 22.00
CA LEU A 336 32.73 22.73 21.50
C LEU A 336 31.85 21.53 21.13
N ASP A 337 32.40 20.31 21.15
CA ASP A 337 31.68 19.10 20.80
C ASP A 337 30.79 18.62 21.94
N ARG A 338 29.53 18.34 21.59
CA ARG A 338 28.50 17.90 22.53
C ARG A 338 28.22 16.41 22.32
N SER A 339 28.28 15.62 23.39
CA SER A 339 28.03 14.16 23.36
C SER A 339 26.66 13.81 22.76
N VAL A 340 25.64 14.67 22.95
CA VAL A 340 24.30 14.49 22.36
C VAL A 340 24.35 14.37 20.84
N ILE A 341 25.19 15.15 20.17
CA ILE A 341 25.27 15.17 18.70
C ILE A 341 25.79 13.83 18.18
N PHE A 342 26.85 13.30 18.79
CA PHE A 342 27.47 12.03 18.40
C PHE A 342 26.51 10.85 18.60
N MET A 343 25.73 10.89 19.68
CA MET A 343 24.69 9.90 19.93
C MET A 343 23.55 9.99 18.90
N ILE A 344 23.02 11.19 18.61
CA ILE A 344 21.97 11.36 17.59
C ILE A 344 22.45 10.85 16.23
N GLU A 345 23.66 11.26 15.82
CA GLU A 345 24.26 10.82 14.56
C GLU A 345 24.43 9.31 14.47
N GLY A 346 24.91 8.67 15.53
CA GLY A 346 25.05 7.22 15.50
C GLY A 346 23.70 6.48 15.56
N VAL A 347 22.68 7.01 16.24
CA VAL A 347 21.31 6.47 16.15
C VAL A 347 20.79 6.56 14.73
N ILE A 348 20.96 7.70 14.05
CA ILE A 348 20.58 7.86 12.63
C ILE A 348 21.33 6.84 11.79
N ALA A 349 22.64 6.67 12.00
CA ALA A 349 23.44 5.69 11.27
C ALA A 349 22.93 4.26 11.43
N ILE A 350 22.58 3.84 12.65
CA ILE A 350 21.98 2.52 12.91
C ILE A 350 20.64 2.36 12.16
N ILE A 351 19.78 3.39 12.19
CA ILE A 351 18.50 3.37 11.47
C ILE A 351 18.73 3.21 9.96
N LEU A 352 19.65 3.97 9.37
CA LEU A 352 19.96 3.88 7.94
C LEU A 352 20.53 2.50 7.58
N LEU A 353 21.43 1.95 8.39
CA LEU A 353 21.97 0.60 8.20
C LEU A 353 20.89 -0.48 8.35
N MET A 354 19.93 -0.31 9.26
CA MET A 354 18.82 -1.23 9.43
C MET A 354 17.91 -1.25 8.19
N ILE A 355 17.63 -0.08 7.60
CA ILE A 355 16.89 0.02 6.34
C ILE A 355 17.67 -0.66 5.21
N ALA A 356 18.98 -0.40 5.10
CA ALA A 356 19.83 -1.05 4.11
C ALA A 356 19.82 -2.58 4.28
N PHE A 357 19.98 -3.08 5.50
CA PHE A 357 19.89 -4.50 5.81
C PHE A 357 18.54 -5.11 5.40
N LEU A 358 17.42 -4.44 5.71
CA LEU A 358 16.09 -4.89 5.32
C LEU A 358 15.93 -4.99 3.80
N ILE A 359 16.48 -4.04 3.04
CA ILE A 359 16.50 -4.07 1.57
C ILE A 359 17.29 -5.28 1.07
N PHE A 360 18.49 -5.52 1.61
CA PHE A 360 19.34 -6.65 1.23
C PHE A 360 18.63 -7.98 1.53
N TYR A 361 18.05 -8.10 2.72
CA TYR A 361 17.31 -9.29 3.14
C TYR A 361 16.08 -9.54 2.25
N GLN A 362 15.29 -8.51 1.95
CA GLN A 362 14.12 -8.63 1.07
C GLN A 362 14.53 -9.04 -0.35
N SER A 363 15.62 -8.46 -0.89
CA SER A 363 16.13 -8.82 -2.20
C SER A 363 16.58 -10.28 -2.25
N PHE A 364 17.40 -10.71 -1.28
CA PHE A 364 17.86 -12.09 -1.16
C PHE A 364 16.69 -13.07 -1.04
N ARG A 365 15.72 -12.77 -0.17
CA ARG A 365 14.52 -13.60 0.04
C ARG A 365 13.69 -13.74 -1.24
N ASP A 366 13.50 -12.66 -2.00
CA ASP A 366 12.76 -12.70 -3.27
C ASP A 366 13.48 -13.55 -4.34
N VAL A 367 14.78 -13.37 -4.53
CA VAL A 367 15.58 -14.19 -5.49
C VAL A 367 15.55 -15.66 -5.08
N ARG A 368 15.80 -15.95 -3.79
CA ARG A 368 15.82 -17.33 -3.27
C ARG A 368 14.46 -18.01 -3.42
N LYS A 369 13.37 -17.30 -3.16
CA LYS A 369 12.00 -17.82 -3.35
C LYS A 369 11.74 -18.13 -4.82
N ASN A 370 12.10 -17.22 -5.73
CA ASN A 370 11.88 -17.40 -7.16
C ASN A 370 12.74 -18.52 -7.75
N GLU A 371 14.00 -18.65 -7.34
CA GLU A 371 14.84 -19.77 -7.78
C GLU A 371 14.30 -21.12 -7.29
N LYS A 372 13.87 -21.22 -6.02
CA LYS A 372 13.24 -22.46 -5.52
C LYS A 372 12.00 -22.83 -6.33
N ARG A 373 11.14 -21.86 -6.65
CA ARG A 373 9.95 -22.07 -7.50
C ARG A 373 10.34 -22.56 -8.88
N MET A 374 11.35 -21.96 -9.52
CA MET A 374 11.83 -22.42 -10.83
C MET A 374 12.36 -23.86 -10.77
N ILE A 375 13.09 -24.24 -9.71
CA ILE A 375 13.61 -25.60 -9.56
C ILE A 375 12.47 -26.63 -9.48
N GLN A 376 11.34 -26.25 -8.89
CA GLN A 376 10.15 -27.10 -8.78
C GLN A 376 9.36 -27.23 -10.09
N GLY A 377 9.62 -26.39 -11.10
CA GLY A 377 8.82 -26.34 -12.33
C GLY A 377 8.01 -25.06 -12.51
N ILE A 378 8.00 -24.17 -11.52
CA ILE A 378 7.11 -23.01 -11.50
C ILE A 378 7.78 -21.82 -12.18
N ARG A 379 7.12 -21.25 -13.18
CA ARG A 379 7.60 -20.06 -13.89
C ARG A 379 7.61 -18.83 -12.98
N ILE A 380 8.62 -17.97 -13.19
CA ILE A 380 8.64 -16.67 -12.53
C ILE A 380 7.50 -15.78 -13.02
N ASN A 381 6.95 -15.00 -12.10
CA ASN A 381 5.90 -14.06 -12.42
C ASN A 381 6.42 -12.98 -13.38
N ASN A 382 5.66 -12.69 -14.44
CA ASN A 382 5.97 -11.56 -15.32
C ASN A 382 5.63 -10.22 -14.63
N TRP A 383 5.88 -9.11 -15.33
CA TRP A 383 5.53 -7.79 -14.81
C TRP A 383 4.03 -7.61 -14.58
N PHE A 384 3.19 -8.07 -15.50
CA PHE A 384 1.73 -7.96 -15.41
C PHE A 384 1.18 -8.69 -14.18
N GLU A 385 1.61 -9.93 -13.95
CA GLU A 385 1.30 -10.75 -12.78
C GLU A 385 1.84 -10.11 -11.50
N THR A 386 3.06 -9.59 -11.52
CA THR A 386 3.68 -8.91 -10.37
C THR A 386 2.90 -7.65 -10.00
N ARG A 387 2.55 -6.81 -10.97
CA ARG A 387 1.76 -5.60 -10.78
C ARG A 387 0.36 -5.93 -10.25
N THR A 388 -0.28 -6.95 -10.82
CA THR A 388 -1.61 -7.39 -10.38
C THR A 388 -1.57 -7.91 -8.94
N ALA A 389 -0.57 -8.73 -8.60
CA ALA A 389 -0.38 -9.22 -7.23
C ALA A 389 -0.07 -8.06 -6.25
N ALA A 390 0.81 -7.13 -6.65
CA ALA A 390 1.13 -5.95 -5.84
C ALA A 390 -0.07 -5.02 -5.63
N SER A 391 -0.92 -4.83 -6.64
CA SER A 391 -2.11 -4.00 -6.50
C SER A 391 -3.19 -4.64 -5.64
N ARG A 392 -3.30 -5.97 -5.63
CA ARG A 392 -4.32 -6.70 -4.85
C ARG A 392 -3.90 -6.89 -3.38
N SER A 393 -2.67 -7.35 -3.16
CA SER A 393 -2.18 -7.74 -1.83
C SER A 393 -1.11 -6.80 -1.27
N GLY A 394 -0.40 -6.08 -2.14
CA GLY A 394 0.71 -5.19 -1.76
C GLY A 394 0.30 -3.75 -1.44
N PHE A 395 -0.88 -3.31 -1.89
CA PHE A 395 -1.32 -1.91 -1.78
C PHE A 395 -1.27 -1.34 -0.36
N PRO A 396 -1.73 -2.05 0.70
CA PRO A 396 -1.64 -1.54 2.07
C PRO A 396 -0.20 -1.23 2.48
N TYR A 397 0.76 -2.09 2.14
CA TYR A 397 2.17 -1.89 2.47
C TYR A 397 2.77 -0.70 1.73
N PHE A 398 2.46 -0.52 0.44
CA PHE A 398 2.93 0.63 -0.33
C PHE A 398 2.34 1.95 0.18
N ALA A 399 1.05 1.97 0.52
CA ALA A 399 0.39 3.16 1.05
C ALA A 399 0.92 3.55 2.44
N SER A 400 1.26 2.58 3.29
CA SER A 400 1.80 2.82 4.63
C SER A 400 3.29 3.13 4.67
N ALA A 401 4.06 2.79 3.62
CA ALA A 401 5.52 2.95 3.63
C ALA A 401 6.01 4.38 3.89
N PRO A 402 5.45 5.46 3.29
CA PRO A 402 5.88 6.83 3.57
C PRO A 402 5.59 7.25 5.02
N SER A 403 4.41 6.88 5.55
CA SER A 403 4.06 7.18 6.94
C SER A 403 4.98 6.43 7.90
N ALA A 404 5.26 5.15 7.65
CA ALA A 404 6.17 4.37 8.48
C ALA A 404 7.58 4.95 8.50
N LEU A 405 8.07 5.45 7.35
CA LEU A 405 9.37 6.12 7.25
C LEU A 405 9.40 7.40 8.09
N ILE A 406 8.37 8.25 8.00
CA ILE A 406 8.28 9.49 8.78
C ILE A 406 8.18 9.17 10.28
N THR A 407 7.32 8.22 10.67
CA THR A 407 7.19 7.78 12.07
C THR A 407 8.51 7.24 12.63
N LEU A 408 9.27 6.48 11.83
CA LEU A 408 10.60 5.98 12.22
C LEU A 408 11.56 7.12 12.58
N PHE A 409 11.59 8.21 11.82
CA PHE A 409 12.49 9.33 12.13
C PHE A 409 11.95 10.30 13.17
N ILE A 410 10.65 10.60 13.17
CA ILE A 410 10.09 11.60 14.09
C ILE A 410 9.84 11.03 15.49
N VAL A 411 9.42 9.77 15.57
CA VAL A 411 9.02 9.15 16.85
C VAL A 411 10.14 8.27 17.40
N LEU A 412 10.68 7.35 16.60
CA LEU A 412 11.64 6.38 17.12
C LEU A 412 13.02 6.99 17.39
N LEU A 413 13.48 7.99 16.63
CA LEU A 413 14.77 8.62 16.88
C LEU A 413 14.82 9.33 18.24
N PRO A 414 13.89 10.24 18.61
CA PRO A 414 13.91 10.84 19.93
C PRO A 414 13.78 9.80 21.05
N ILE A 415 12.96 8.76 20.87
CA ILE A 415 12.83 7.67 21.85
C ILE A 415 14.15 6.92 22.02
N ALA A 416 14.81 6.54 20.93
CA ALA A 416 16.10 5.86 21.00
C ALA A 416 17.13 6.73 21.72
N VAL A 417 17.19 8.02 21.39
CA VAL A 417 18.10 8.98 22.02
C VAL A 417 17.80 9.15 23.52
N THR A 418 16.54 9.31 23.94
CA THR A 418 16.19 9.46 25.36
C THR A 418 16.46 8.18 26.15
N VAL A 419 16.19 7.02 25.55
CA VAL A 419 16.57 5.73 26.13
C VAL A 419 18.08 5.66 26.29
N LEU A 420 18.88 6.03 25.28
CA LEU A 420 20.34 6.02 25.40
C LEU A 420 20.86 7.01 26.47
N ILE A 421 20.29 8.23 26.55
CA ILE A 421 20.62 9.20 27.62
C ILE A 421 20.38 8.60 29.01
N SER A 422 19.37 7.75 29.18
CA SER A 422 19.10 7.14 30.49
C SER A 422 20.23 6.22 30.99
N PHE A 423 21.15 5.78 30.11
CA PHE A 423 22.34 5.01 30.47
C PHE A 423 23.60 5.87 30.64
N THR A 424 23.48 7.20 30.63
CA THR A 424 24.61 8.14 30.77
C THR A 424 24.50 8.99 32.03
N ASN A 425 25.59 9.66 32.41
CA ASN A 425 25.61 10.63 33.51
C ASN A 425 25.13 12.04 33.08
N TYR A 426 24.12 12.13 32.21
CA TYR A 426 23.61 13.42 31.75
C TYR A 426 22.90 14.17 32.88
N ASP A 427 23.55 15.22 33.39
CA ASP A 427 23.06 16.05 34.49
C ASP A 427 23.46 17.54 34.28
N PRO A 428 23.03 18.48 35.15
CA PRO A 428 23.39 19.89 35.01
C PRO A 428 24.90 20.18 35.03
N SER A 429 25.74 19.30 35.59
CA SER A 429 27.20 19.41 35.58
C SER A 429 27.86 18.80 34.33
N HIS A 430 27.17 17.89 33.64
CA HIS A 430 27.65 17.14 32.47
C HIS A 430 26.86 17.47 31.18
N GLN A 431 26.27 18.66 31.06
CA GLN A 431 25.36 19.03 29.96
C GLN A 431 26.01 18.94 28.56
N SER A 432 27.30 19.25 28.46
CA SER A 432 28.01 19.24 27.17
C SER A 432 28.69 17.89 26.90
N LYS A 433 29.30 17.29 27.92
CA LYS A 433 30.05 16.03 27.82
C LYS A 433 29.60 15.07 28.90
N PHE A 434 29.08 13.92 28.48
CA PHE A 434 28.63 12.83 29.35
C PHE A 434 29.14 11.49 28.81
N ASN A 435 29.28 10.54 29.72
CA ASN A 435 29.81 9.21 29.48
C ASN A 435 28.77 8.15 29.82
N TRP A 436 28.98 6.95 29.29
CA TRP A 436 28.18 5.78 29.65
C TRP A 436 28.43 5.37 31.10
N ILE A 437 27.37 5.25 31.89
CA ILE A 437 27.40 4.72 33.27
C ILE A 437 26.57 3.43 33.40
N GLY A 438 26.07 2.91 32.29
CA GLY A 438 25.28 1.69 32.24
C GLY A 438 23.97 1.83 33.02
N LEU A 439 23.71 0.91 33.94
CA LEU A 439 22.45 0.83 34.69
C LEU A 439 22.44 1.63 36.01
N ALA A 440 23.43 2.49 36.25
CA ALA A 440 23.57 3.20 37.52
C ALA A 440 22.34 4.06 37.87
N ASN A 441 21.77 4.79 36.89
CA ASN A 441 20.56 5.59 37.09
C ASN A 441 19.35 4.73 37.52
N TYR A 442 19.18 3.57 36.88
CA TYR A 442 18.11 2.63 37.21
C TYR A 442 18.27 2.04 38.61
N LYS A 443 19.50 1.65 38.98
CA LYS A 443 19.82 1.15 40.32
C LYS A 443 19.52 2.22 41.39
N GLN A 444 19.89 3.47 41.13
CA GLN A 444 19.63 4.59 42.04
C GLN A 444 18.12 4.81 42.26
N ILE A 445 17.31 4.79 41.20
CA ILE A 445 15.86 4.91 41.29
C ILE A 445 15.26 3.72 42.07
N PHE A 446 15.66 2.50 41.71
CA PHE A 446 15.10 1.28 42.31
C PHE A 446 15.42 1.19 43.81
N LEU A 447 16.65 1.51 44.22
CA LEU A 447 17.09 1.52 45.62
C LEU A 447 16.59 2.73 46.41
N GLY A 448 15.84 3.65 45.79
CA GLY A 448 15.33 4.84 46.47
C GLY A 448 16.41 5.85 46.87
N GLN A 449 17.53 5.89 46.15
CA GLN A 449 18.71 6.68 46.50
C GLN A 449 18.77 8.03 45.77
N GLY A 450 19.36 9.03 46.43
CA GLY A 450 19.54 10.38 45.89
C GLY A 450 18.23 11.14 45.63
N ILE A 451 18.35 12.28 44.96
CA ILE A 451 17.26 13.26 44.81
C ILE A 451 16.07 12.68 44.04
N ALA A 452 16.33 11.84 43.03
CA ALA A 452 15.29 11.24 42.19
C ALA A 452 14.70 9.94 42.78
N GLY A 453 15.53 9.08 43.38
CA GLY A 453 15.08 7.77 43.88
C GLY A 453 14.21 7.87 45.12
N GLY A 454 14.54 8.76 46.06
CA GLY A 454 13.82 8.91 47.33
C GLY A 454 12.30 9.08 47.18
N PRO A 455 11.81 10.04 46.38
CA PRO A 455 10.37 10.24 46.19
C PRO A 455 9.73 9.35 45.11
N PHE A 456 10.52 8.62 44.32
CA PHE A 456 10.04 7.93 43.10
C PHE A 456 8.87 6.99 43.36
N TRP A 457 9.00 6.08 44.33
CA TRP A 457 7.97 5.07 44.61
C TRP A 457 6.68 5.68 45.17
N LEU A 458 6.81 6.74 45.98
CA LEU A 458 5.66 7.48 46.52
C LEU A 458 4.90 8.21 45.42
N ILE A 459 5.61 8.89 44.51
CA ILE A 459 5.02 9.60 43.37
C ILE A 459 4.42 8.60 42.37
N THR A 460 5.11 7.49 42.08
CA THR A 460 4.62 6.43 41.20
C THR A 460 3.34 5.81 41.74
N GLY A 461 3.30 5.46 43.03
CA GLY A 461 2.11 4.94 43.68
C GLY A 461 0.93 5.91 43.61
N TRP A 462 1.17 7.20 43.90
CA TRP A 462 0.15 8.24 43.73
C TRP A 462 -0.33 8.36 42.27
N THR A 463 0.59 8.32 41.30
CA THR A 463 0.26 8.45 39.88
C THR A 463 -0.62 7.29 39.42
N LEU A 464 -0.34 6.06 39.86
CA LEU A 464 -1.17 4.89 39.60
C LEU A 464 -2.57 5.03 40.21
N ILE A 465 -2.67 5.43 41.48
CA ILE A 465 -3.97 5.68 42.12
C ILE A 465 -4.74 6.76 41.37
N TRP A 466 -4.08 7.89 41.06
CA TRP A 466 -4.69 8.99 40.33
C TRP A 466 -5.18 8.54 38.94
N THR A 467 -4.36 7.82 38.16
CA THR A 467 -4.75 7.31 36.85
C THR A 467 -5.93 6.36 36.95
N LEU A 468 -5.87 5.35 37.84
CA LEU A 468 -6.96 4.37 37.96
C LEU A 468 -8.28 5.01 38.39
N VAL A 469 -8.25 5.86 39.43
CA VAL A 469 -9.46 6.48 39.96
C VAL A 469 -10.01 7.54 39.02
N ALA A 470 -9.17 8.44 38.49
CA ALA A 470 -9.62 9.50 37.59
C ALA A 470 -10.11 8.97 36.25
N THR A 471 -9.43 7.98 35.67
CA THR A 471 -9.88 7.35 34.42
C THR A 471 -11.17 6.56 34.63
N SER A 472 -11.31 5.81 35.72
CA SER A 472 -12.56 5.10 36.02
C SER A 472 -13.73 6.06 36.22
N LEU A 473 -13.50 7.17 36.92
CA LEU A 473 -14.49 8.23 37.10
C LEU A 473 -14.89 8.88 35.77
N ALA A 474 -13.92 9.22 34.92
CA ALA A 474 -14.16 9.77 33.58
C ALA A 474 -14.97 8.81 32.71
N ILE A 475 -14.64 7.51 32.74
CA ILE A 475 -15.38 6.47 32.02
C ILE A 475 -16.82 6.39 32.50
N PHE A 476 -17.01 6.28 33.82
CA PHE A 476 -18.33 6.17 34.43
C PHE A 476 -19.23 7.37 34.09
N ILE A 477 -18.73 8.59 34.29
CA ILE A 477 -19.49 9.82 34.02
C ILE A 477 -19.76 9.94 32.51
N GLY A 478 -18.74 9.79 31.67
CA GLY A 478 -18.88 9.95 30.22
C GLY A 478 -19.85 8.94 29.61
N PHE A 479 -19.80 7.69 30.07
CA PHE A 479 -20.73 6.64 29.67
C PHE A 479 -22.16 6.92 30.15
N ALA A 480 -22.34 7.31 31.43
CA ALA A 480 -23.65 7.66 31.97
C ALA A 480 -24.30 8.83 31.20
N LEU A 481 -23.53 9.90 30.92
CA LEU A 481 -23.98 11.02 30.10
C LEU A 481 -24.33 10.59 28.67
N ALA A 482 -23.56 9.66 28.08
CA ALA A 482 -23.81 9.16 26.74
C ALA A 482 -25.14 8.40 26.66
N LEU A 483 -25.42 7.55 27.65
CA LEU A 483 -26.70 6.84 27.77
C LEU A 483 -27.87 7.82 27.94
N LEU A 484 -27.73 8.80 28.84
CA LEU A 484 -28.76 9.81 29.11
C LEU A 484 -29.11 10.61 27.84
N VAL A 485 -28.12 11.12 27.10
CA VAL A 485 -28.38 11.90 25.88
C VAL A 485 -28.97 11.04 24.77
N ASN A 486 -28.64 9.75 24.73
CA ASN A 486 -29.16 8.87 23.68
C ASN A 486 -30.61 8.44 23.93
N GLN A 487 -31.11 8.50 25.17
CA GLN A 487 -32.46 8.07 25.52
C GLN A 487 -33.57 8.91 24.83
N ASP A 488 -34.58 8.25 24.27
CA ASP A 488 -35.64 8.91 23.46
C ASP A 488 -36.51 9.91 24.22
N ARG A 489 -36.59 9.77 25.55
CA ARG A 489 -37.37 10.65 26.43
C ARG A 489 -36.72 12.01 26.68
N VAL A 490 -35.46 12.20 26.29
CA VAL A 490 -34.72 13.44 26.54
C VAL A 490 -34.97 14.45 25.41
N TYR A 491 -35.62 15.56 25.75
CA TYR A 491 -35.80 16.71 24.86
C TYR A 491 -34.53 17.57 24.82
N GLY A 492 -34.26 18.24 23.70
CA GLY A 492 -33.12 19.15 23.58
C GLY A 492 -31.74 18.48 23.50
N LYS A 493 -31.65 17.22 23.04
CA LYS A 493 -30.39 16.43 22.94
C LYS A 493 -29.18 17.19 22.38
N ARG A 494 -29.39 18.08 21.40
CA ARG A 494 -28.32 18.91 20.81
C ARG A 494 -27.68 19.86 21.82
N PHE A 495 -28.49 20.50 22.67
CA PHE A 495 -28.00 21.43 23.69
C PHE A 495 -27.15 20.71 24.73
N PHE A 496 -27.66 19.61 25.28
CA PHE A 496 -26.92 18.79 26.24
C PHE A 496 -25.63 18.22 25.66
N ARG A 497 -25.66 17.73 24.42
CA ARG A 497 -24.45 17.25 23.72
C ARG A 497 -23.39 18.35 23.61
N THR A 498 -23.78 19.58 23.29
CA THR A 498 -22.83 20.71 23.24
C THR A 498 -22.23 20.98 24.61
N ILE A 499 -23.04 21.05 25.67
CA ILE A 499 -22.55 21.31 27.03
C ILE A 499 -21.57 20.24 27.49
N TYR A 500 -21.91 18.96 27.29
CA TYR A 500 -21.07 17.85 27.75
C TYR A 500 -19.74 17.77 26.99
N LEU A 501 -19.61 18.39 25.82
CA LEU A 501 -18.36 18.48 25.07
C LEU A 501 -17.49 19.69 25.45
N LEU A 502 -18.05 20.71 26.11
CA LEU A 502 -17.33 21.93 26.50
C LEU A 502 -16.04 21.67 27.29
N PRO A 503 -16.00 20.74 28.27
CA PRO A 503 -14.78 20.51 29.06
C PRO A 503 -13.57 20.11 28.19
N TRP A 504 -13.81 19.36 27.11
CA TRP A 504 -12.76 18.98 26.16
C TRP A 504 -12.48 20.06 25.10
N ALA A 505 -13.46 20.90 24.79
CA ALA A 505 -13.29 22.00 23.83
C ALA A 505 -12.39 23.12 24.36
N VAL A 506 -12.34 23.31 25.68
CA VAL A 506 -11.46 24.30 26.32
C VAL A 506 -10.06 23.68 26.54
N PRO A 507 -8.97 24.36 26.16
CA PRO A 507 -7.61 23.89 26.43
C PRO A 507 -7.41 23.56 27.91
N ALA A 508 -6.94 22.35 28.21
CA ALA A 508 -6.84 21.84 29.58
C ALA A 508 -6.05 22.76 30.52
N PHE A 509 -4.98 23.41 30.02
CA PHE A 509 -4.18 24.32 30.84
C PHE A 509 -4.98 25.53 31.36
N ILE A 510 -5.89 26.07 30.55
CA ILE A 510 -6.75 27.21 30.93
C ILE A 510 -7.69 26.77 32.05
N THR A 511 -8.34 25.62 31.86
CA THR A 511 -9.24 25.03 32.85
C THR A 511 -8.54 24.78 34.18
N ILE A 512 -7.37 24.13 34.15
CA ILE A 512 -6.60 23.83 35.36
C ILE A 512 -6.18 25.12 36.07
N MET A 513 -5.71 26.13 35.32
CA MET A 513 -5.33 27.42 35.89
C MET A 513 -6.53 28.16 36.50
N PHE A 514 -7.68 28.13 35.83
CA PHE A 514 -8.93 28.70 36.32
C PHE A 514 -9.34 28.08 37.65
N PHE A 515 -9.42 26.74 37.74
CA PHE A 515 -9.73 26.06 38.99
C PHE A 515 -8.66 26.27 40.06
N SER A 516 -7.38 26.37 39.69
CA SER A 516 -6.32 26.75 40.63
C SER A 516 -6.60 28.11 41.25
N ILE A 517 -7.01 29.11 40.48
CA ILE A 517 -7.38 30.44 41.02
C ILE A 517 -8.63 30.32 41.92
N MET A 518 -9.65 29.57 41.48
CA MET A 518 -10.88 29.40 42.25
C MET A 518 -10.68 28.73 43.62
N PHE A 519 -9.74 27.79 43.72
CA PHE A 519 -9.34 27.08 44.94
C PHE A 519 -8.16 27.75 45.68
N SER A 520 -7.79 28.99 45.32
CA SER A 520 -6.85 29.77 46.14
C SER A 520 -7.45 30.08 47.53
N PRO A 521 -6.63 30.43 48.55
CA PRO A 521 -7.13 30.68 49.89
C PRO A 521 -8.30 31.67 49.96
N ASP A 522 -8.24 32.78 49.21
CA ASP A 522 -9.33 33.78 49.11
C ASP A 522 -10.23 33.56 47.87
N GLY A 523 -10.13 32.40 47.26
CA GLY A 523 -10.80 32.06 46.01
C GLY A 523 -12.32 31.88 46.19
N PRO A 524 -13.13 32.12 45.14
CA PRO A 524 -14.58 31.97 45.21
C PRO A 524 -15.07 30.59 45.68
N LEU A 525 -14.42 29.50 45.24
CA LEU A 525 -14.83 28.14 45.64
C LEU A 525 -14.41 27.83 47.08
N THR A 526 -13.25 28.31 47.52
CA THR A 526 -12.80 28.16 48.91
C THR A 526 -13.75 28.88 49.87
N ASN A 527 -14.12 30.14 49.55
CA ASN A 527 -15.08 30.92 50.33
C ASN A 527 -16.47 30.27 50.36
N LEU A 528 -16.93 29.74 49.22
CA LEU A 528 -18.20 29.03 49.15
C LEU A 528 -18.20 27.76 50.02
N LEU A 529 -17.13 26.97 49.95
CA LEU A 529 -16.98 25.77 50.77
C LEU A 529 -16.94 26.13 52.27
N GLN A 530 -16.27 27.21 52.65
CA GLN A 530 -16.24 27.69 54.03
C GLN A 530 -17.62 28.12 54.53
N GLN A 531 -18.41 28.81 53.70
CA GLN A 531 -19.79 29.18 54.06
C GLN A 531 -20.70 27.97 54.25
N LEU A 532 -20.52 26.93 53.44
CA LEU A 532 -21.35 25.72 53.50
C LEU A 532 -20.96 24.76 54.63
N THR A 533 -19.66 24.67 54.94
CA THR A 533 -19.13 23.70 55.91
C THR A 533 -18.84 24.30 57.28
N GLY A 534 -18.71 25.62 57.37
CA GLY A 534 -18.29 26.34 58.58
C GLY A 534 -16.78 26.26 58.86
N GLU A 535 -16.01 25.50 58.07
CA GLU A 535 -14.57 25.29 58.26
C GLU A 535 -13.74 25.92 57.14
N ILE A 536 -12.54 26.41 57.48
CA ILE A 536 -11.59 26.95 56.49
C ILE A 536 -10.94 25.77 55.75
N ILE A 537 -11.50 25.39 54.60
CA ILE A 537 -10.97 24.30 53.77
C ILE A 537 -9.88 24.84 52.83
N ASN A 538 -8.61 24.73 53.26
CA ASN A 538 -7.49 25.10 52.40
C ASN A 538 -7.07 23.94 51.48
N VAL A 539 -7.74 23.84 50.33
CA VAL A 539 -7.53 22.77 49.33
C VAL A 539 -6.07 22.71 48.87
N LYS A 540 -5.44 23.86 48.59
CA LYS A 540 -4.07 23.94 48.04
C LYS A 540 -2.98 23.57 49.05
N ASN A 541 -3.20 23.86 50.33
CA ASN A 541 -2.23 23.53 51.38
C ASN A 541 -2.47 22.14 51.99
N SER A 542 -3.56 21.46 51.62
CA SER A 542 -3.88 20.10 52.04
C SER A 542 -3.53 19.07 50.96
N PRO A 543 -2.61 18.12 51.20
CA PRO A 543 -2.29 17.06 50.25
C PRO A 543 -3.52 16.24 49.83
N TRP A 544 -4.38 15.87 50.77
CA TRP A 544 -5.59 15.10 50.47
C TRP A 544 -6.64 15.92 49.72
N GLY A 545 -6.84 17.19 50.11
CA GLY A 545 -7.75 18.10 49.41
C GLY A 545 -7.34 18.31 47.95
N THR A 546 -6.06 18.60 47.72
CA THR A 546 -5.50 18.75 46.36
C THR A 546 -5.67 17.47 45.54
N ARG A 547 -5.36 16.30 46.11
CA ARG A 547 -5.48 14.99 45.44
C ARG A 547 -6.91 14.70 44.97
N ILE A 548 -7.91 14.94 45.83
CA ILE A 548 -9.33 14.73 45.50
C ILE A 548 -9.76 15.67 44.37
N VAL A 549 -9.43 16.96 44.48
CA VAL A 549 -9.78 17.95 43.45
C VAL A 549 -9.15 17.63 42.10
N LEU A 550 -7.88 17.19 42.08
CA LEU A 550 -7.22 16.77 40.84
C LEU A 550 -7.90 15.54 40.19
N ILE A 551 -8.36 14.57 40.98
CA ILE A 551 -9.12 13.42 40.48
C ILE A 551 -10.46 13.86 39.89
N LEU A 552 -11.21 14.72 40.60
CA LEU A 552 -12.51 15.20 40.15
C LEU A 552 -12.38 16.04 38.87
N LEU A 553 -11.39 16.93 38.81
CA LEU A 553 -11.14 17.78 37.65
C LEU A 553 -10.73 16.94 36.44
N GLN A 554 -9.85 15.95 36.62
CA GLN A 554 -9.47 15.02 35.56
C GLN A 554 -10.65 14.14 35.12
N GLY A 555 -11.47 13.68 36.07
CA GLY A 555 -12.69 12.93 35.80
C GLY A 555 -13.67 13.73 34.94
N TRP A 556 -13.90 15.00 35.29
CA TRP A 556 -14.76 15.91 34.54
C TRP A 556 -14.22 16.21 33.13
N LEU A 557 -12.94 16.59 33.00
CA LEU A 557 -12.30 16.84 31.70
C LEU A 557 -12.30 15.59 30.80
N GLY A 558 -11.97 14.43 31.36
CA GLY A 558 -11.91 13.17 30.65
C GLY A 558 -13.29 12.65 30.25
N SER A 559 -14.33 12.95 31.04
CA SER A 559 -15.69 12.47 30.79
C SER A 559 -16.23 12.91 29.42
N SER A 560 -15.86 14.10 28.93
CA SER A 560 -16.28 14.61 27.63
C SER A 560 -15.70 13.81 26.46
N TYR A 561 -14.44 13.38 26.57
CA TYR A 561 -13.81 12.52 25.56
C TYR A 561 -14.46 11.13 25.53
N VAL A 562 -14.66 10.52 26.71
CA VAL A 562 -15.37 9.23 26.82
C VAL A 562 -16.79 9.36 26.29
N PHE A 563 -17.52 10.41 26.67
CA PHE A 563 -18.86 10.70 26.17
C PHE A 563 -18.91 10.73 24.64
N LEU A 564 -17.95 11.41 24.00
CA LEU A 564 -17.87 11.47 22.54
C LEU A 564 -17.61 10.08 21.92
N LEU A 565 -16.70 9.29 22.49
CA LEU A 565 -16.44 7.92 22.03
C LEU A 565 -17.68 7.02 22.19
N CYS A 566 -18.29 7.00 23.38
CA CYS A 566 -19.45 6.17 23.67
C CYS A 566 -20.66 6.56 22.82
N THR A 567 -20.92 7.86 22.65
CA THR A 567 -22.00 8.32 21.75
C THR A 567 -21.74 7.95 20.30
N GLY A 568 -20.49 7.93 19.83
CA GLY A 568 -20.16 7.46 18.48
C GLY A 568 -20.40 5.97 18.26
N ILE A 569 -20.27 5.14 19.31
CA ILE A 569 -20.55 3.69 19.25
C ILE A 569 -22.05 3.41 19.35
N LEU A 570 -22.80 4.22 20.11
CA LEU A 570 -24.24 4.07 20.34
C LEU A 570 -25.12 4.61 19.20
N GLN A 571 -24.51 5.26 18.20
CA GLN A 571 -25.15 5.78 16.98
C GLN A 571 -24.98 4.80 15.83
#